data_AF-A0A399PT61-F1
#
_entry.id   AF-A0A399PT61-F1
#
_cell.length_a   1.000
_cell.length_b   1.000
_cell.length_c   1.000
_cell.angle_alpha   90.00
_cell.angle_beta   90.00
_cell.angle_gamma   90.00
#
_symmetry.space_group_name_H-M   'P 1'
#
loop_
_entity.id
_entity.type
_entity.pdbx_description
1 polymer ?
#
loop_
_entity_poly.entity_id
_entity_poly.type
_entity_poly.pdbx_seq_one_letter_code
_entity_poly.pdbx_strand_id
1 'polypeptide(L)'
;PPSAAPVTRALAGAPPRTPDNPISLARIETILGRGAGAFGLLFALQSLQVISGQLDAMRPAWSIAFLIVFFGSLVWTCVAGVIRRGVVPAHATVALVFVLALATWPFAIVPEALATVPQPFLYQELTVATTCAAMAFRLWIAVIYTGAVPLGLGFLEVVLRHGVITPLDSFLQVLYSIILGGSVLMIVTVLRQAALGVDWAQGTALTRYSHAVRQHATEVERVQVDAIVHDSVLTTLLSAARTVDPAARTLAATMAANAMGHLAAAEQGTDDDAS
;
A
#
# COMPACT_ATOMS: atom_id res chain seq x y z
N PRO A 1 -14.67 24.73 61.49
CA PRO A 1 -14.89 24.88 60.04
C PRO A 1 -13.63 24.51 59.22
N PRO A 2 -13.53 23.28 58.66
CA PRO A 2 -12.46 22.95 57.74
C PRO A 2 -12.80 23.49 56.34
N SER A 3 -11.79 24.08 55.69
CA SER A 3 -11.86 24.69 54.36
C SER A 3 -12.15 23.65 53.29
N ALA A 4 -13.18 23.88 52.48
CA ALA A 4 -13.45 23.10 51.28
C ALA A 4 -12.31 23.29 50.26
N ALA A 5 -11.69 22.18 49.86
CA ALA A 5 -10.73 22.15 48.78
C ALA A 5 -11.41 22.50 47.43
N PRO A 6 -10.74 23.19 46.50
CA PRO A 6 -11.29 23.47 45.19
C PRO A 6 -11.39 22.17 44.37
N VAL A 7 -12.60 21.87 43.91
CA VAL A 7 -12.86 20.78 42.95
C VAL A 7 -12.16 21.13 41.64
N THR A 8 -11.04 20.48 41.36
CA THR A 8 -10.42 20.49 40.03
C THR A 8 -11.41 19.90 39.03
N ARG A 9 -12.04 20.75 38.20
CA ARG A 9 -12.74 20.32 36.99
C ARG A 9 -11.75 19.51 36.15
N ALA A 10 -12.00 18.21 36.03
CA ALA A 10 -11.34 17.37 35.06
C ALA A 10 -11.56 18.00 33.68
N LEU A 11 -10.47 18.41 33.02
CA LEU A 11 -10.48 18.86 31.64
C LEU A 11 -11.02 17.71 30.78
N ALA A 12 -12.23 17.89 30.29
CA ALA A 12 -12.83 17.03 29.29
C ALA A 12 -11.95 17.00 28.03
N GLY A 13 -11.57 15.78 27.63
CA GLY A 13 -11.27 15.40 26.25
C GLY A 13 -10.31 16.29 25.47
N ALA A 14 -9.02 16.22 25.75
CA ALA A 14 -8.05 16.50 24.69
C ALA A 14 -8.23 15.41 23.61
N PRO A 15 -8.53 15.73 22.35
CA PRO A 15 -8.60 14.73 21.30
C PRO A 15 -7.26 14.00 21.22
N PRO A 16 -7.25 12.66 21.09
CA PRO A 16 -6.01 11.91 20.94
C PRO A 16 -5.25 12.48 19.75
N ARG A 17 -3.96 12.79 19.96
CA ARG A 17 -3.07 13.31 18.92
C ARG A 17 -3.10 12.32 17.75
N THR A 18 -3.67 12.74 16.63
CA THR A 18 -3.54 12.02 15.36
C THR A 18 -2.05 11.93 15.04
N PRO A 19 -1.50 10.73 14.77
CA PRO A 19 -0.12 10.61 14.34
C PRO A 19 0.08 11.42 13.06
N ASP A 20 1.08 12.29 13.05
CA ASP A 20 1.44 13.07 11.86
C ASP A 20 1.80 12.11 10.71
N ASN A 21 0.97 12.12 9.68
CA ASN A 21 1.17 11.46 8.37
C ASN A 21 1.50 9.95 8.44
N PRO A 22 0.51 9.07 8.63
CA PRO A 22 0.73 7.63 8.63
C PRO A 22 1.34 7.17 7.30
N ILE A 23 2.32 6.28 7.42
CA ILE A 23 2.99 5.68 6.27
C ILE A 23 2.01 4.70 5.60
N SER A 24 1.31 5.17 4.57
CA SER A 24 0.38 4.33 3.80
C SER A 24 1.12 3.39 2.83
N LEU A 25 0.49 2.27 2.48
CA LEU A 25 1.02 1.33 1.48
C LEU A 25 1.36 2.02 0.17
N ALA A 26 0.48 2.90 -0.32
CA ALA A 26 0.70 3.64 -1.57
C ALA A 26 1.99 4.49 -1.55
N ARG A 27 2.32 5.08 -0.39
CA ARG A 27 3.56 5.86 -0.22
C ARG A 27 4.77 4.93 -0.22
N ILE A 28 4.71 3.81 0.49
CA ILE A 28 5.78 2.80 0.50
C ILE A 28 6.03 2.25 -0.91
N GLU A 29 4.99 1.89 -1.66
CA GLU A 29 5.15 1.38 -3.03
C GLU A 29 5.79 2.42 -3.96
N THR A 30 5.43 3.69 -3.80
CA THR A 30 6.03 4.78 -4.58
C THR A 30 7.52 4.94 -4.26
N ILE A 31 7.89 4.90 -2.98
CA ILE A 31 9.30 5.01 -2.55
C ILE A 31 10.09 3.80 -3.04
N LEU A 32 9.53 2.61 -2.88
CA LEU A 32 10.20 1.36 -3.23
C LEU A 32 10.38 1.21 -4.74
N GLY A 33 9.39 1.59 -5.55
CA GLY A 33 9.50 1.61 -7.01
C GLY A 33 10.53 2.62 -7.52
N ARG A 34 10.53 3.84 -6.96
CA ARG A 34 11.55 4.85 -7.29
C ARG A 34 12.95 4.43 -6.88
N GLY A 35 13.09 3.86 -5.69
CA GLY A 35 14.35 3.31 -5.18
C GLY A 35 14.86 2.20 -6.08
N ALA A 36 14.02 1.21 -6.38
CA ALA A 36 14.37 0.09 -7.25
C ALA A 36 14.81 0.55 -8.66
N GLY A 37 14.11 1.51 -9.27
CA GLY A 37 14.50 2.08 -10.56
C GLY A 37 15.85 2.81 -10.50
N ALA A 38 16.05 3.66 -9.50
CA ALA A 38 17.29 4.42 -9.33
C ALA A 38 18.49 3.50 -9.06
N PHE A 39 18.36 2.55 -8.13
CA PHE A 39 19.39 1.55 -7.88
C PHE A 39 19.65 0.67 -9.10
N GLY A 40 18.60 0.28 -9.84
CA GLY A 40 18.74 -0.47 -11.09
C GLY A 40 19.58 0.28 -12.13
N LEU A 41 19.35 1.58 -12.31
CA LEU A 41 20.14 2.43 -13.21
C LEU A 41 21.60 2.58 -12.76
N LEU A 42 21.85 2.67 -11.46
CA LEU A 42 23.22 2.71 -10.92
C LEU A 42 23.98 1.40 -11.19
N PHE A 43 23.34 0.26 -10.94
CA PHE A 43 23.93 -1.04 -11.25
C PHE A 43 24.16 -1.21 -12.74
N ALA A 44 23.19 -0.81 -13.57
CA ALA A 44 23.33 -0.79 -15.01
C ALA A 44 24.56 0.02 -15.46
N LEU A 45 24.74 1.22 -14.91
CA LEU A 45 25.90 2.06 -15.21
C LEU A 45 27.23 1.39 -14.80
N GLN A 46 27.27 0.76 -13.62
CA GLN A 46 28.43 -0.02 -13.16
C GLN A 46 28.74 -1.18 -14.11
N SER A 47 27.71 -1.88 -14.59
CA SER A 47 27.84 -3.05 -15.46
C SER A 47 28.40 -2.72 -16.84
N LEU A 48 28.30 -1.47 -17.31
CA LEU A 48 28.88 -1.08 -18.60
C LEU A 48 30.37 -1.37 -18.69
N GLN A 49 31.12 -1.27 -17.58
CA GLN A 49 32.53 -1.61 -17.54
C GLN A 49 32.76 -3.10 -17.84
N VAL A 50 32.01 -3.98 -17.17
CA VAL A 50 32.10 -5.43 -17.36
C VAL A 50 31.65 -5.83 -18.76
N ILE A 51 30.53 -5.25 -19.23
CA ILE A 51 29.98 -5.51 -20.56
C ILE A 51 31.00 -5.13 -21.63
N SER A 52 31.65 -3.97 -21.52
CA SER A 52 32.61 -3.48 -22.51
C SER A 52 33.77 -4.46 -22.76
N GLY A 53 34.23 -5.15 -21.72
CA GLY A 53 35.28 -6.18 -21.84
C GLY A 53 34.82 -7.50 -22.45
N GLN A 54 33.50 -7.70 -22.64
CA GLN A 54 32.92 -8.92 -23.21
C GLN A 54 32.32 -8.72 -24.60
N LEU A 55 32.25 -7.47 -25.10
CA LEU A 55 31.63 -7.16 -26.40
C LEU A 55 32.28 -7.90 -27.56
N ASP A 56 33.60 -8.08 -27.54
CA ASP A 56 34.35 -8.76 -28.60
C ASP A 56 34.05 -10.28 -28.68
N ALA A 57 33.65 -10.88 -27.55
CA ALA A 57 33.31 -12.30 -27.46
C ALA A 57 31.85 -12.59 -27.86
N MET A 58 31.07 -11.55 -28.18
CA MET A 58 29.62 -11.64 -28.39
C MET A 58 29.21 -11.04 -29.73
N ARG A 59 28.13 -11.56 -30.30
CA ARG A 59 27.56 -11.03 -31.54
C ARG A 59 27.09 -9.57 -31.33
N PRO A 60 27.55 -8.60 -32.13
CA PRO A 60 27.27 -7.18 -31.91
C PRO A 60 25.77 -6.86 -32.00
N ALA A 61 25.04 -7.50 -32.90
CA ALA A 61 23.60 -7.32 -33.04
C ALA A 61 22.82 -7.71 -31.76
N TRP A 62 23.22 -8.81 -31.11
CA TRP A 62 22.58 -9.25 -29.86
C TRP A 62 22.95 -8.30 -28.71
N SER A 63 24.22 -7.92 -28.59
CA SER A 63 24.69 -7.01 -27.53
C SER A 63 24.02 -5.65 -27.62
N ILE A 64 23.91 -5.07 -28.82
CA ILE A 64 23.21 -3.79 -29.04
C ILE A 64 21.72 -3.93 -28.70
N ALA A 65 21.06 -4.99 -29.14
CA ALA A 65 19.65 -5.22 -28.84
C ALA A 65 19.41 -5.37 -27.32
N PHE A 66 20.24 -6.16 -26.63
CA PHE A 66 20.16 -6.31 -25.19
C PHE A 66 20.38 -4.99 -24.46
N LEU A 67 21.44 -4.24 -24.81
CA LEU A 67 21.74 -2.94 -24.21
C LEU A 67 20.58 -1.96 -24.37
N ILE A 68 20.04 -1.82 -25.58
CA ILE A 68 18.92 -0.90 -25.85
C ILE A 68 17.67 -1.33 -25.08
N VAL A 69 17.29 -2.61 -25.15
CA VAL A 69 16.02 -3.08 -24.58
C VAL A 69 16.08 -3.15 -23.06
N PHE A 70 17.14 -3.72 -22.49
CA PHE A 70 17.27 -3.88 -21.04
C PHE A 70 17.50 -2.51 -20.36
N PHE A 71 18.47 -1.72 -20.80
CA PHE A 71 18.73 -0.42 -20.19
C PHE A 71 17.61 0.58 -20.50
N GLY A 72 17.01 0.51 -21.68
CA GLY A 72 15.80 1.27 -22.01
C GLY A 72 14.64 0.93 -21.08
N SER A 73 14.46 -0.35 -20.73
CA SER A 73 13.44 -0.77 -19.76
C SER A 73 13.73 -0.27 -18.34
N LEU A 74 15.00 -0.15 -17.94
CA LEU A 74 15.38 0.46 -16.65
C LEU A 74 15.10 1.97 -16.63
N VAL A 75 15.44 2.69 -17.69
CA VAL A 75 15.06 4.11 -17.84
C VAL A 75 13.54 4.26 -17.76
N TRP A 76 12.81 3.36 -18.41
CA TRP A 76 11.35 3.31 -18.32
C TRP A 76 10.84 3.11 -16.88
N THR A 77 11.47 2.26 -16.07
CA THR A 77 11.10 2.14 -14.64
C THR A 77 11.25 3.45 -13.87
N CYS A 78 12.31 4.21 -14.13
CA CYS A 78 12.50 5.52 -13.51
C CYS A 78 11.43 6.52 -13.96
N VAL A 79 11.15 6.60 -15.26
CA VAL A 79 10.11 7.48 -15.80
C VAL A 79 8.74 7.13 -15.22
N ALA A 80 8.38 5.85 -15.21
CA ALA A 80 7.14 5.35 -14.61
C ALA A 80 7.06 5.67 -13.10
N GLY A 81 8.17 5.55 -12.37
CA GLY A 81 8.29 5.91 -10.97
C GLY A 81 8.15 7.42 -10.71
N VAL A 82 8.63 8.28 -11.63
CA VAL A 82 8.47 9.74 -11.53
C VAL A 82 7.01 10.13 -11.74
N ILE A 83 6.38 9.62 -12.80
CA ILE A 83 4.98 9.91 -13.19
C ILE A 83 3.98 9.20 -12.25
N ARG A 84 4.43 8.22 -11.46
CA ARG A 84 3.60 7.36 -10.58
C ARG A 84 2.52 6.59 -11.35
N ARG A 85 2.75 6.32 -12.64
CA ARG A 85 1.82 5.60 -13.51
C ARG A 85 2.56 4.50 -14.24
N GLY A 86 1.99 3.29 -14.25
CA GLY A 86 2.60 2.15 -14.94
C GLY A 86 3.88 1.61 -14.27
N VAL A 87 4.07 1.83 -12.96
CA VAL A 87 5.25 1.34 -12.23
C VAL A 87 5.36 -0.19 -12.29
N VAL A 88 4.26 -0.89 -12.04
CA VAL A 88 4.19 -2.36 -12.10
C VAL A 88 4.57 -2.91 -13.48
N PRO A 89 3.93 -2.49 -14.61
CA PRO A 89 4.32 -3.00 -15.92
C PRO A 89 5.75 -2.60 -16.30
N ALA A 90 6.27 -1.46 -15.86
CA ALA A 90 7.66 -1.10 -16.09
C ALA A 90 8.63 -2.10 -15.43
N HIS A 91 8.46 -2.41 -14.14
CA HIS A 91 9.30 -3.40 -13.49
C HIS A 91 9.09 -4.82 -14.05
N ALA A 92 7.86 -5.16 -14.47
CA ALA A 92 7.58 -6.43 -15.14
C ALA A 92 8.37 -6.57 -16.44
N THR A 93 8.46 -5.49 -17.22
CA THR A 93 9.21 -5.50 -18.49
C THR A 93 10.68 -5.80 -18.28
N VAL A 94 11.33 -5.20 -17.28
CA VAL A 94 12.75 -5.48 -16.94
C VAL A 94 12.95 -6.96 -16.61
N ALA A 95 12.09 -7.53 -15.75
CA ALA A 95 12.18 -8.93 -15.34
C ALA A 95 11.98 -9.88 -16.54
N LEU A 96 11.01 -9.58 -17.41
CA LEU A 96 10.76 -10.39 -18.61
C LEU A 96 11.91 -10.28 -19.63
N VAL A 97 12.43 -9.08 -19.87
CA VAL A 97 13.58 -8.86 -20.77
C VAL A 97 14.80 -9.60 -20.25
N PHE A 98 15.04 -9.62 -18.94
CA PHE A 98 16.15 -10.37 -18.35
C PHE A 98 16.03 -11.87 -18.59
N VAL A 99 14.84 -12.45 -18.42
CA VAL A 99 14.61 -13.89 -18.71
C VAL A 99 14.81 -14.19 -20.20
N LEU A 100 14.35 -13.32 -21.10
CA LEU A 100 14.60 -13.45 -22.53
C LEU A 100 16.08 -13.33 -22.87
N ALA A 101 16.81 -12.43 -22.21
CA ALA A 101 18.25 -12.30 -22.35
C ALA A 101 18.94 -13.57 -21.89
N LEU A 102 18.57 -14.12 -20.73
CA LEU A 102 19.10 -15.39 -20.23
C LEU A 102 18.87 -16.55 -21.21
N ALA A 103 17.66 -16.65 -21.78
CA ALA A 103 17.33 -17.70 -22.75
C ALA A 103 18.06 -17.55 -24.09
N THR A 104 18.33 -16.31 -24.51
CA THR A 104 18.98 -16.02 -25.81
C THR A 104 20.50 -15.86 -25.72
N TRP A 105 21.04 -15.67 -24.52
CA TRP A 105 22.47 -15.50 -24.26
C TRP A 105 23.38 -16.60 -24.84
N PRO A 106 23.01 -17.90 -24.82
CA PRO A 106 23.85 -18.96 -25.41
C PRO A 106 24.13 -18.76 -26.89
N PHE A 107 23.15 -18.21 -27.60
CA PHE A 107 23.24 -17.95 -29.04
C PHE A 107 24.02 -16.67 -29.36
N ALA A 108 24.27 -15.84 -28.36
CA ALA A 108 24.99 -14.58 -28.48
C ALA A 108 26.50 -14.75 -28.47
N ILE A 109 27.02 -15.80 -27.81
CA ILE A 109 28.45 -16.08 -27.71
C ILE A 109 28.96 -16.54 -29.08
N VAL A 110 30.10 -15.99 -29.51
CA VAL A 110 30.77 -16.43 -30.74
C VAL A 110 31.43 -17.79 -30.49
N PRO A 111 31.32 -18.79 -31.41
CA PRO A 111 31.83 -20.14 -31.17
C PRO A 111 33.31 -20.22 -30.78
N GLU A 112 34.13 -19.31 -31.31
CA GLU A 112 35.56 -19.20 -31.03
C GLU A 112 35.87 -18.74 -29.59
N ALA A 113 34.92 -18.08 -28.93
CA ALA A 113 35.09 -17.50 -27.60
C ALA A 113 34.54 -18.39 -26.47
N LEU A 114 33.86 -19.51 -26.77
CA LEU A 114 33.11 -20.32 -25.79
C LEU A 114 33.93 -20.72 -24.55
N ALA A 115 35.22 -21.06 -24.75
CA ALA A 115 36.12 -21.52 -23.68
C ALA A 115 36.87 -20.37 -22.98
N THR A 116 36.80 -19.14 -23.48
CA THR A 116 37.53 -17.98 -22.94
C THR A 116 36.60 -16.90 -22.41
N VAL A 117 35.28 -17.06 -22.53
CA VAL A 117 34.32 -16.09 -21.98
C VAL A 117 34.54 -15.96 -20.46
N PRO A 118 34.78 -14.72 -19.96
CA PRO A 118 34.80 -14.41 -18.54
C PRO A 118 33.46 -14.75 -17.85
N GLN A 119 33.37 -14.46 -16.55
CA GLN A 119 32.08 -14.58 -15.85
C GLN A 119 30.97 -13.82 -16.59
N PRO A 120 29.80 -14.41 -16.83
CA PRO A 120 28.73 -13.76 -17.60
C PRO A 120 28.32 -12.44 -16.96
N PHE A 121 28.33 -11.35 -17.75
CA PHE A 121 27.91 -10.03 -17.26
C PHE A 121 26.47 -10.01 -16.70
N LEU A 122 25.63 -10.98 -17.09
CA LEU A 122 24.27 -11.16 -16.58
C LEU A 122 24.21 -11.32 -15.05
N TYR A 123 25.27 -11.80 -14.40
CA TYR A 123 25.34 -11.86 -12.94
C TYR A 123 25.28 -10.46 -12.30
N GLN A 124 25.79 -9.43 -12.96
CA GLN A 124 25.81 -8.05 -12.45
C GLN A 124 24.40 -7.44 -12.40
N GLU A 125 23.55 -7.83 -13.35
CA GLU A 125 22.17 -7.36 -13.48
C GLU A 125 21.14 -8.29 -12.81
N LEU A 126 21.58 -9.44 -12.31
CA LEU A 126 20.71 -10.46 -11.75
C LEU A 126 19.91 -9.93 -10.54
N THR A 127 20.58 -9.22 -9.62
CA THR A 127 19.92 -8.64 -8.45
C THR A 127 18.94 -7.52 -8.84
N VAL A 128 19.24 -6.76 -9.89
CA VAL A 128 18.33 -5.74 -10.45
C VAL A 128 17.07 -6.41 -10.99
N ALA A 129 17.23 -7.50 -11.74
CA ALA A 129 16.12 -8.27 -12.30
C ALA A 129 15.25 -8.91 -11.21
N THR A 130 15.84 -9.52 -10.18
CA THR A 130 15.07 -10.10 -9.05
C THR A 130 14.35 -9.01 -8.24
N THR A 131 14.95 -7.84 -8.09
CA THR A 131 14.31 -6.69 -7.43
C THR A 131 13.11 -6.20 -8.24
N CYS A 132 13.25 -6.07 -9.57
CA CYS A 132 12.14 -5.70 -10.43
C CYS A 132 11.02 -6.76 -10.41
N ALA A 133 11.36 -8.04 -10.38
CA ALA A 133 10.38 -9.12 -10.21
C ALA A 133 9.63 -9.02 -8.87
N ALA A 134 10.31 -8.70 -7.77
CA ALA A 134 9.70 -8.47 -6.46
C ALA A 134 8.74 -7.27 -6.46
N MET A 135 9.05 -6.24 -7.24
CA MET A 135 8.19 -5.05 -7.39
C MET A 135 6.95 -5.33 -8.23
N ALA A 136 7.09 -6.12 -9.30
CA ALA A 136 6.04 -6.30 -10.30
C ALA A 136 5.10 -7.48 -10.04
N PHE A 137 5.61 -8.58 -9.50
CA PHE A 137 4.85 -9.83 -9.42
C PHE A 137 4.31 -10.10 -8.01
N ARG A 138 3.34 -11.02 -7.96
CA ARG A 138 2.84 -11.59 -6.70
C ARG A 138 3.97 -12.31 -5.99
N LEU A 139 3.96 -12.32 -4.65
CA LEU A 139 5.01 -12.90 -3.81
C LEU A 139 5.48 -14.28 -4.30
N TRP A 140 4.55 -15.22 -4.54
CA TRP A 140 4.88 -16.56 -5.01
C TRP A 140 5.64 -16.58 -6.34
N ILE A 141 5.25 -15.74 -7.30
CA ILE A 141 5.92 -15.63 -8.61
C ILE A 141 7.31 -15.01 -8.41
N ALA A 142 7.44 -14.00 -7.56
CA ALA A 142 8.73 -13.37 -7.25
C ALA A 142 9.69 -14.33 -6.53
N VAL A 143 9.20 -15.19 -5.64
CA VAL A 143 9.99 -16.26 -5.01
C VAL A 143 10.49 -17.25 -6.06
N ILE A 144 9.60 -17.74 -6.93
CA ILE A 144 9.99 -18.64 -8.03
C ILE A 144 11.02 -17.98 -8.93
N TYR A 145 10.81 -16.72 -9.32
CA TYR A 145 11.75 -15.96 -10.14
C TYR A 145 13.12 -15.85 -9.48
N THR A 146 13.16 -15.50 -8.19
CA THR A 146 14.40 -15.31 -7.41
C THR A 146 15.20 -16.59 -7.25
N GLY A 147 14.57 -17.76 -7.28
CA GLY A 147 15.28 -19.05 -7.30
C GLY A 147 15.63 -19.51 -8.73
N ALA A 148 14.63 -19.55 -9.61
CA ALA A 148 14.74 -20.17 -10.94
C ALA A 148 15.70 -19.42 -11.86
N VAL A 149 15.75 -18.09 -11.81
CA VAL A 149 16.58 -17.29 -12.71
C VAL A 149 18.07 -17.43 -12.40
N PRO A 150 18.54 -17.30 -11.14
CA PRO A 150 19.93 -17.62 -10.79
C PRO A 150 20.30 -19.06 -11.11
N LEU A 151 19.41 -20.03 -10.81
CA LEU A 151 19.65 -21.45 -11.13
C LEU A 151 19.81 -21.67 -12.64
N GLY A 152 18.97 -21.03 -13.45
CA GLY A 152 19.06 -21.10 -14.91
C GLY A 152 20.38 -20.52 -15.44
N LEU A 153 20.81 -19.38 -14.88
CA LEU A 153 22.09 -18.77 -15.25
C LEU A 153 23.28 -19.65 -14.86
N GLY A 154 23.30 -20.20 -13.64
CA GLY A 154 24.39 -21.09 -13.20
C GLY A 154 24.42 -22.41 -13.98
N PHE A 155 23.26 -23.01 -14.26
CA PHE A 155 23.19 -24.20 -15.11
C PHE A 155 23.79 -23.92 -16.49
N LEU A 156 23.40 -22.80 -17.10
CA LEU A 156 23.87 -22.43 -18.43
C LEU A 156 25.37 -22.10 -18.45
N GLU A 157 25.85 -21.47 -17.38
CA GLU A 157 27.27 -21.20 -17.17
C GLU A 157 28.09 -22.50 -17.12
N VAL A 158 27.65 -23.50 -16.35
CA VAL A 158 28.32 -24.81 -16.25
C VAL A 158 28.33 -25.55 -17.58
N VAL A 159 27.22 -25.48 -18.33
CA VAL A 159 27.09 -26.15 -19.64
C VAL A 159 27.99 -25.50 -20.68
N LEU A 160 28.00 -24.16 -20.77
CA LEU A 160 28.73 -23.44 -21.82
C LEU A 160 30.22 -23.29 -21.51
N ARG A 161 30.59 -23.19 -20.24
CA ARG A 161 31.98 -22.97 -19.78
C ARG A 161 32.60 -24.23 -19.18
N HIS A 162 32.20 -25.39 -19.70
CA HIS A 162 32.66 -26.69 -19.23
C HIS A 162 34.20 -26.77 -19.31
N GLY A 163 34.85 -27.13 -18.18
CA GLY A 163 36.31 -27.25 -18.08
C GLY A 163 37.05 -25.96 -17.68
N VAL A 164 36.37 -24.81 -17.64
CA VAL A 164 36.93 -23.52 -17.16
C VAL A 164 36.54 -23.25 -15.72
N ILE A 165 35.30 -23.59 -15.36
CA ILE A 165 34.76 -23.42 -14.01
C ILE A 165 34.44 -24.76 -13.38
N THR A 166 34.56 -24.85 -12.05
CA THR A 166 34.04 -26.01 -11.33
C THR A 166 32.53 -25.86 -11.10
N PRO A 167 31.77 -26.97 -11.08
CA PRO A 167 30.34 -26.91 -10.70
C PRO A 167 30.11 -26.30 -9.31
N LEU A 168 31.10 -26.43 -8.41
CA LEU A 168 31.05 -25.84 -7.07
C LEU A 168 31.12 -24.31 -7.13
N ASP A 169 31.97 -23.73 -7.97
CA ASP A 169 32.08 -22.27 -8.12
C ASP A 169 30.76 -21.66 -8.59
N SER A 170 30.15 -22.27 -9.61
CA SER A 170 28.85 -21.83 -10.11
C SER A 170 27.74 -22.01 -9.06
N PHE A 171 27.75 -23.12 -8.31
CA PHE A 171 26.81 -23.33 -7.20
C PHE A 171 26.93 -22.24 -6.13
N LEU A 172 28.14 -21.89 -5.71
CA LEU A 172 28.38 -20.83 -4.73
C LEU A 172 27.89 -19.48 -5.24
N GLN A 173 28.11 -19.18 -6.52
CA GLN A 173 27.63 -17.94 -7.15
C GLN A 173 26.10 -17.88 -7.23
N VAL A 174 25.44 -19.00 -7.57
CA VAL A 174 23.98 -19.11 -7.58
C VAL A 174 23.43 -18.92 -6.17
N LEU A 175 24.01 -19.60 -5.18
CA LEU A 175 23.58 -19.48 -3.79
C LEU A 175 23.71 -18.05 -3.28
N TYR A 176 24.85 -17.40 -3.55
CA TYR A 176 25.08 -15.99 -3.23
C TYR A 176 24.01 -15.09 -3.87
N SER A 177 23.70 -15.32 -5.14
CA SER A 177 22.71 -14.55 -5.88
C SER A 177 21.28 -14.73 -5.32
N ILE A 178 20.92 -15.96 -4.94
CA ILE A 178 19.63 -16.26 -4.31
C ILE A 178 19.53 -15.58 -2.94
N ILE A 179 20.60 -15.60 -2.15
CA ILE A 179 20.62 -14.93 -0.83
C ILE A 179 20.45 -13.41 -1.00
N LEU A 180 21.18 -12.78 -1.92
CA LEU A 180 21.04 -11.34 -2.18
C LEU A 180 19.66 -10.98 -2.73
N GLY A 181 19.19 -11.64 -3.78
CA GLY A 181 17.87 -11.39 -4.36
C GLY A 181 16.74 -11.69 -3.37
N GLY A 182 16.89 -12.77 -2.60
CA GLY A 182 15.96 -13.17 -1.54
C GLY A 182 15.91 -12.17 -0.38
N SER A 183 17.05 -11.57 -0.02
CA SER A 183 17.10 -10.51 1.00
C SER A 183 16.32 -9.28 0.56
N VAL A 184 16.49 -8.85 -0.69
CA VAL A 184 15.71 -7.72 -1.24
C VAL A 184 14.22 -8.06 -1.28
N LEU A 185 13.87 -9.24 -1.77
CA LEU A 185 12.48 -9.71 -1.77
C LEU A 185 11.88 -9.74 -0.37
N MET A 186 12.63 -10.21 0.63
CA MET A 186 12.21 -10.22 2.03
C MET A 186 11.96 -8.80 2.54
N ILE A 187 12.88 -7.86 2.32
CA ILE A 187 12.73 -6.45 2.72
C ILE A 187 11.47 -5.84 2.09
N VAL A 188 11.30 -6.00 0.77
CA VAL A 188 10.12 -5.54 0.03
C VAL A 188 8.83 -6.11 0.63
N THR A 189 8.83 -7.41 0.97
CA THR A 189 7.66 -8.10 1.49
C THR A 189 7.31 -7.65 2.90
N VAL A 190 8.30 -7.55 3.79
CA VAL A 190 8.10 -7.07 5.17
C VAL A 190 7.57 -5.64 5.18
N LEU A 191 8.12 -4.76 4.35
CA LEU A 191 7.64 -3.38 4.23
C LEU A 191 6.18 -3.32 3.74
N ARG A 192 5.81 -4.13 2.74
CA ARG A 192 4.41 -4.23 2.27
C ARG A 192 3.48 -4.73 3.37
N GLN A 193 3.87 -5.77 4.10
CA GLN A 193 3.06 -6.34 5.18
C GLN A 193 2.86 -5.35 6.33
N ALA A 194 3.92 -4.64 6.73
CA ALA A 194 3.84 -3.61 7.76
C ALA A 194 2.89 -2.48 7.35
N ALA A 195 2.99 -2.02 6.10
CA ALA A 195 2.12 -0.97 5.57
C ALA A 195 0.64 -1.37 5.54
N LEU A 196 0.36 -2.60 5.07
CA LEU A 196 -0.99 -3.17 5.07
C LEU A 196 -1.59 -3.26 6.48
N GLY A 197 -0.77 -3.65 7.47
CA GLY A 197 -1.19 -3.70 8.86
C GLY A 197 -1.58 -2.32 9.40
N VAL A 198 -0.80 -1.28 9.07
CA VAL A 198 -1.11 0.11 9.42
C VAL A 198 -2.42 0.56 8.74
N ASP A 199 -2.53 0.39 7.42
CA ASP A 199 -3.72 0.81 6.66
C ASP A 199 -5.00 0.14 7.19
N TRP A 200 -4.93 -1.15 7.56
CA TRP A 200 -6.07 -1.88 8.13
C TRP A 200 -6.49 -1.37 9.52
N ALA A 201 -5.51 -1.09 10.39
CA ALA A 201 -5.78 -0.53 11.70
C ALA A 201 -6.44 0.86 11.59
N GLN A 202 -5.99 1.67 10.64
CA GLN A 202 -6.56 2.99 10.37
C GLN A 202 -7.97 2.94 9.82
N GLY A 203 -8.23 2.06 8.85
CA GLY A 203 -9.58 1.84 8.33
C GLY A 203 -10.55 1.43 9.44
N THR A 204 -10.12 0.53 10.33
CA THR A 204 -10.93 0.10 11.48
C THR A 204 -11.21 1.25 12.45
N ALA A 205 -10.20 2.09 12.73
CA ALA A 205 -10.35 3.25 13.61
C ALA A 205 -11.33 4.30 13.04
N LEU A 206 -11.23 4.60 11.74
CA LEU A 206 -12.12 5.53 11.04
C LEU A 206 -13.58 5.04 11.07
N THR A 207 -13.81 3.75 10.80
CA THR A 207 -15.15 3.15 10.88
C THR A 207 -15.73 3.30 12.28
N ARG A 208 -14.97 2.94 13.33
CA ARG A 208 -15.42 3.09 14.73
C ARG A 208 -15.72 4.54 15.09
N TYR A 209 -14.87 5.47 14.68
CA TYR A 209 -15.08 6.89 14.91
C TYR A 209 -16.36 7.40 14.21
N SER A 210 -16.59 7.00 12.96
CA SER A 210 -17.80 7.38 12.23
C SER A 210 -19.08 6.89 12.90
N HIS A 211 -19.07 5.66 13.45
CA HIS A 211 -20.19 5.13 14.23
C HIS A 211 -20.40 5.91 15.53
N ALA A 212 -19.32 6.18 16.26
CA ALA A 212 -19.39 6.96 17.50
C ALA A 212 -19.92 8.38 17.27
N VAL A 213 -19.49 9.05 16.20
CA VAL A 213 -19.98 10.39 15.85
C VAL A 213 -21.46 10.37 15.49
N ARG A 214 -21.92 9.37 14.72
CA ARG A 214 -23.35 9.22 14.40
C ARG A 214 -24.18 8.99 15.66
N GLN A 215 -23.72 8.09 16.53
CA GLN A 215 -24.40 7.81 17.79
C GLN A 215 -24.45 9.04 18.69
N HIS A 216 -23.36 9.80 18.78
CA HIS A 216 -23.33 11.04 19.55
C HIS A 216 -24.26 12.10 18.97
N ALA A 217 -24.34 12.24 17.64
CA ALA A 217 -25.28 13.15 17.00
C ALA A 217 -26.74 12.76 17.31
N THR A 218 -27.08 11.47 17.25
CA THR A 218 -28.40 10.96 17.64
C THR A 218 -28.70 11.19 19.13
N GLU A 219 -27.71 11.03 20.00
CA GLU A 219 -27.85 11.29 21.44
C GLU A 219 -28.09 12.79 21.70
N VAL A 220 -27.36 13.67 21.03
CA VAL A 220 -27.55 15.13 21.11
C VAL A 220 -28.93 15.52 20.60
N GLU A 221 -29.36 14.96 19.46
CA GLU A 221 -30.71 15.19 18.92
C GLU A 221 -31.78 14.75 19.92
N ARG A 222 -31.65 13.55 20.49
CA ARG A 222 -32.59 13.04 21.50
C ARG A 222 -32.66 13.94 22.73
N VAL A 223 -31.52 14.36 23.28
CA VAL A 223 -31.48 15.27 24.45
C VAL A 223 -32.14 16.61 24.13
N GLN A 224 -31.94 17.12 22.91
CA GLN A 224 -32.54 18.38 22.50
C GLN A 224 -34.05 18.26 22.25
N VAL A 225 -34.51 17.17 21.65
CA VAL A 225 -35.93 16.86 21.48
C VAL A 225 -36.62 16.74 22.84
N ASP A 226 -36.03 15.98 23.78
CA ASP A 226 -36.57 15.82 25.14
C ASP A 226 -36.71 17.17 25.86
N ALA A 227 -35.73 18.07 25.71
CA ALA A 227 -35.79 19.41 26.30
C ALA A 227 -36.91 20.28 25.70
N ILE A 228 -37.08 20.26 24.38
CA ILE A 228 -38.15 20.99 23.68
C ILE A 228 -39.53 20.47 24.12
N VAL A 229 -39.69 19.14 24.18
CA VAL A 229 -40.94 18.50 24.61
C VAL A 229 -41.26 18.85 26.06
N HIS A 230 -40.26 18.76 26.96
CA HIS A 230 -40.43 19.11 28.36
C HIS A 230 -40.90 20.56 28.56
N ASP A 231 -40.27 21.53 27.89
CA ASP A 231 -40.64 22.94 28.01
C ASP A 231 -42.01 23.23 27.39
N SER A 232 -42.35 22.60 26.27
CA SER A 232 -43.67 22.73 25.65
C SER A 232 -44.78 22.22 26.58
N VAL A 233 -44.57 21.06 27.21
CA VAL A 233 -45.51 20.48 28.19
C VAL A 233 -45.63 21.35 29.44
N LEU A 234 -44.51 21.77 30.05
CA LEU A 234 -44.54 22.65 31.23
C LEU A 234 -45.23 23.98 30.93
N THR A 235 -44.95 24.59 29.78
CA THR A 235 -45.56 25.87 29.38
C THR A 235 -47.06 25.71 29.18
N THR A 236 -47.49 24.60 28.56
CA THR A 236 -48.91 24.29 28.35
C THR A 236 -49.63 24.07 29.69
N LEU A 237 -49.06 23.29 30.61
CA LEU A 237 -49.62 23.06 31.94
C LEU A 237 -49.67 24.34 32.78
N LEU A 238 -48.63 25.18 32.73
CA LEU A 238 -48.59 26.45 33.45
C LEU A 238 -49.56 27.49 32.86
N SER A 239 -49.80 27.45 31.55
CA SER A 239 -50.81 28.27 30.88
C SER A 239 -52.22 27.83 31.30
N ALA A 240 -52.51 26.53 31.28
CA ALA A 240 -53.77 25.96 31.77
C ALA A 240 -54.03 26.30 33.24
N ALA A 241 -53.04 26.15 34.12
CA ALA A 241 -53.17 26.45 35.55
C ALA A 241 -53.45 27.95 35.85
N ARG A 242 -52.99 28.87 35.00
CA ARG A 242 -53.21 30.32 35.16
C ARG A 242 -54.57 30.80 34.60
N THR A 243 -55.31 29.97 33.87
CA THR A 243 -56.63 30.35 33.34
C THR A 243 -57.74 30.30 34.39
N VAL A 244 -58.16 31.47 34.86
CA VAL A 244 -59.20 31.63 35.90
C VAL A 244 -60.62 31.54 35.33
N ASP A 245 -60.81 31.87 34.06
CA ASP A 245 -62.10 31.86 33.36
C ASP A 245 -62.51 30.46 32.86
N PRO A 246 -63.77 30.00 33.05
CA PRO A 246 -64.21 28.67 32.62
C PRO A 246 -64.10 28.41 31.11
N ALA A 247 -64.29 29.42 30.27
CA ALA A 247 -64.17 29.29 28.82
C ALA A 247 -62.71 29.26 28.34
N ALA A 248 -61.82 30.00 29.00
CA ALA A 248 -60.38 29.91 28.76
C ALA A 248 -59.80 28.53 29.13
N ARG A 249 -60.36 27.89 30.16
CA ARG A 249 -59.92 26.57 30.64
C ARG A 249 -60.26 25.43 29.68
N THR A 250 -61.45 25.47 29.06
CA THR A 250 -61.84 24.51 28.01
C THR A 250 -61.02 24.68 26.74
N LEU A 251 -60.69 25.92 26.35
CA LEU A 251 -59.83 26.21 25.21
C LEU A 251 -58.39 25.70 25.42
N ALA A 252 -57.81 25.93 26.61
CA ALA A 252 -56.49 25.40 26.96
C ALA A 252 -56.45 23.86 26.94
N ALA A 253 -57.52 23.19 27.42
CA ALA A 253 -57.64 21.74 27.36
C ALA A 253 -57.74 21.22 25.92
N THR A 254 -58.44 21.92 25.03
CA THR A 254 -58.54 21.53 23.61
C THR A 254 -57.21 21.72 22.88
N MET A 255 -56.48 22.81 23.15
CA MET A 255 -55.16 23.03 22.57
C MET A 255 -54.14 21.99 23.04
N ALA A 256 -54.16 21.61 24.32
CA ALA A 256 -53.32 20.54 24.86
C ALA A 256 -53.66 19.18 24.23
N ALA A 257 -54.96 18.86 24.07
CA ALA A 257 -55.41 17.64 23.41
C ALA A 257 -54.97 17.58 21.93
N ASN A 258 -55.07 18.70 21.20
CA ASN A 258 -54.57 18.78 19.82
C ASN A 258 -53.05 18.65 19.74
N ALA A 259 -52.29 19.27 20.65
CA ALA A 259 -50.83 19.14 20.68
C ALA A 259 -50.39 17.68 20.94
N MET A 260 -51.06 16.97 21.87
CA MET A 260 -50.82 15.53 22.07
C MET A 260 -51.21 14.70 20.85
N GLY A 261 -52.30 15.05 20.17
CA GLY A 261 -52.71 14.40 18.92
C GLY A 261 -51.68 14.56 17.80
N HIS A 262 -51.10 15.74 17.65
CA HIS A 262 -50.03 15.99 16.67
C HIS A 262 -48.73 15.24 17.02
N LEU A 263 -48.38 15.10 18.31
CA LEU A 263 -47.21 14.34 18.75
C LEU A 263 -47.39 12.84 18.48
N ALA A 264 -48.57 12.28 18.79
CA ALA A 264 -48.90 10.87 18.53
C ALA A 264 -48.92 10.54 17.03
N ALA A 265 -49.38 11.48 16.19
CA ALA A 265 -49.35 11.32 14.74
C ALA A 265 -47.93 11.37 14.17
N ALA A 266 -47.05 12.21 14.72
CA ALA A 266 -45.64 12.28 14.33
C ALA A 266 -44.89 10.99 14.71
N GLU A 267 -45.18 10.42 15.88
CA GLU A 267 -44.57 9.17 16.37
C GLU A 267 -44.96 7.96 15.50
N GLN A 268 -46.21 7.90 15.02
CA GLN A 268 -46.69 6.86 14.10
C GLN A 268 -46.14 7.00 12.67
N GLY A 269 -45.94 8.24 12.19
CA GLY A 269 -45.39 8.49 10.85
C GLY A 269 -43.91 8.10 10.71
N THR A 270 -43.15 8.11 11.82
CA THR A 270 -41.75 7.64 11.86
C THR A 270 -41.59 6.12 11.78
N ASP A 271 -42.62 5.34 12.13
CA ASP A 271 -42.58 3.87 12.05
C ASP A 271 -42.87 3.35 10.62
N ASP A 272 -43.68 4.06 9.83
CA ASP A 272 -44.01 3.69 8.44
C ASP A 272 -42.85 3.94 7.45
N ASP A 273 -41.96 4.90 7.72
CA ASP A 273 -40.77 5.18 6.89
C ASP A 273 -39.57 4.25 7.23
N ALA A 274 -39.69 3.39 8.25
CA ALA A 274 -38.66 2.47 8.72
C ALA A 274 -38.86 1.00 8.28
N SER A 275 -39.92 0.68 7.53
CA SER A 275 -40.23 -0.65 6.95
C SER A 275 -40.04 -0.70 5.44
#